data_AF-A0A7M3ZUD9-F1
#
_entry.id   AF-A0A7M3ZUD9-F1
#
_cell.length_a   1.000
_cell.length_b   1.000
_cell.length_c   1.000
_cell.angle_alpha   90.00
_cell.angle_beta   90.00
_cell.angle_gamma   90.00
#
_symmetry.space_group_name_H-M   'P 1'
#
loop_
_entity.id
_entity.type
_entity.pdbx_description
1 polymer ?
#
loop_
_entity_poly.entity_id
_entity_poly.type
_entity_poly.pdbx_seq_one_letter_code
_entity_poly.pdbx_strand_id
1 'polypeptide(L)'
;MLLLLASGAALAAHFGAWVASLGETTLTHSLLFVTAHPLVIVMGMAVLAPFVAQVRRPLKAETVGAVICFVGAGVTLLDTGSDQGDQIATVYGDALAFAAAVFVVGYIVVGRILRTWMPIFVYAFPVTLIGALLLLVGSWFMEPTLADFGAVGWVDPVYLPTFLALAVFAGLLGHTGLNTCLRYISPLVVSISVTMEPVLGSIIGWVFFDTGVPGFWTRLGGLVLMAGLCTVVVASERASLTEANNQNNPS
;
A
#
# COMPACT_ATOMS: atom_id res chain seq x y z
N MET A 1 7.84 -6.33 -22.25
CA MET A 1 6.83 -5.30 -22.58
C MET A 1 5.51 -5.55 -21.86
N LEU A 2 4.85 -6.71 -22.01
CA LEU A 2 3.56 -7.00 -21.35
C LEU A 2 3.59 -6.84 -19.83
N LEU A 3 4.65 -7.33 -19.17
CA LEU A 3 4.81 -7.16 -17.72
C LEU A 3 4.96 -5.68 -17.31
N LEU A 4 5.60 -4.82 -18.12
CA LEU A 4 5.68 -3.39 -17.81
C LEU A 4 4.30 -2.73 -17.89
N LEU A 5 3.50 -3.09 -18.91
CA LEU A 5 2.12 -2.63 -19.05
C LEU A 5 1.25 -3.10 -17.88
N ALA A 6 1.34 -4.38 -17.51
CA ALA A 6 0.61 -4.93 -16.36
C ALA A 6 1.02 -4.25 -15.05
N SER A 7 2.33 -4.02 -14.84
CA SER A 7 2.83 -3.31 -13.67
C SER A 7 2.36 -1.86 -13.61
N GLY A 8 2.33 -1.16 -14.76
CA GLY A 8 1.83 0.22 -14.85
C GLY A 8 0.32 0.32 -14.64
N ALA A 9 -0.45 -0.62 -15.19
CA ALA A 9 -1.89 -0.71 -14.98
C ALA A 9 -2.23 -1.03 -13.51
N ALA A 10 -1.48 -1.94 -12.89
CA ALA A 10 -1.62 -2.22 -11.46
C ALA A 10 -1.28 -0.99 -10.61
N LEU A 11 -0.22 -0.25 -10.96
CA LEU A 11 0.14 0.98 -10.27
C LEU A 11 -0.93 2.08 -10.43
N ALA A 12 -1.49 2.25 -11.63
CA ALA A 12 -2.63 3.15 -11.86
C ALA A 12 -3.84 2.76 -11.02
N ALA A 13 -4.23 1.49 -11.04
CA ALA A 13 -5.37 0.99 -10.28
C ALA A 13 -5.15 1.15 -8.76
N HIS A 14 -3.92 0.93 -8.27
CA HIS A 14 -3.54 1.18 -6.88
C HIS A 14 -3.76 2.65 -6.50
N PHE A 15 -3.13 3.59 -7.20
CA PHE A 15 -3.25 5.01 -6.87
C PHE A 15 -4.68 5.54 -7.08
N GLY A 16 -5.36 5.10 -8.14
CA GLY A 16 -6.75 5.48 -8.40
C GLY A 16 -7.69 5.04 -7.28
N ALA A 17 -7.59 3.78 -6.85
CA ALA A 17 -8.41 3.27 -5.76
C ALA A 17 -8.04 3.88 -4.40
N TRP A 18 -6.75 4.11 -4.13
CA TRP A 18 -6.31 4.73 -2.87
C TRP A 18 -6.74 6.19 -2.78
N VAL A 19 -6.51 7.00 -3.82
CA VAL A 19 -6.93 8.41 -3.82
C VAL A 19 -8.44 8.53 -3.71
N ALA A 20 -9.20 7.68 -4.44
CA ALA A 20 -10.65 7.63 -4.28
C ALA A 20 -11.07 7.27 -2.85
N SER A 21 -10.38 6.33 -2.19
CA SER A 21 -10.71 5.97 -0.81
C SER A 21 -10.56 7.13 0.18
N LEU A 22 -9.62 8.06 -0.05
CA LEU A 22 -9.41 9.21 0.85
C LEU A 22 -10.59 10.19 0.86
N GLY A 23 -11.43 10.19 -0.19
CA GLY A 23 -12.66 10.97 -0.26
C GLY A 23 -13.91 10.21 0.17
N GLU A 24 -13.80 8.90 0.40
CA GLU A 24 -14.94 8.00 0.65
C GLU A 24 -14.85 7.30 2.02
N THR A 25 -13.73 7.44 2.74
CA THR A 25 -13.58 6.98 4.12
C THR A 25 -12.61 7.91 4.87
N THR A 26 -12.45 7.67 6.17
CA THR A 26 -11.54 8.47 6.99
C THR A 26 -10.07 8.20 6.62
N LEU A 27 -9.20 9.18 6.87
CA LEU A 27 -7.76 9.05 6.62
C LEU A 27 -7.19 7.79 7.29
N THR A 28 -7.57 7.52 8.54
CA THR A 28 -7.05 6.37 9.28
C THR A 28 -7.53 5.04 8.69
N HIS A 29 -8.80 4.94 8.29
CA HIS A 29 -9.30 3.74 7.64
C HIS A 29 -8.60 3.50 6.29
N SER A 30 -8.49 4.53 5.45
CA SER A 30 -7.81 4.45 4.17
C SER A 30 -6.37 3.93 4.33
N LEU A 31 -5.61 4.50 5.27
CA LEU A 31 -4.23 4.07 5.53
C LEU A 31 -4.15 2.64 6.08
N LEU A 32 -5.01 2.25 7.02
CA LEU A 32 -5.03 0.90 7.59
C LEU A 32 -5.24 -0.17 6.51
N PHE A 33 -6.18 0.06 5.59
CA PHE A 33 -6.54 -0.92 4.57
C PHE A 33 -5.60 -0.91 3.35
N VAL A 34 -5.09 0.25 2.92
CA VAL A 34 -4.15 0.33 1.79
C VAL A 34 -2.78 -0.28 2.13
N THR A 35 -2.35 -0.17 3.39
CA THR A 35 -1.08 -0.73 3.86
C THR A 35 -1.19 -2.22 4.21
N ALA A 36 -2.37 -2.83 4.13
CA ALA A 36 -2.61 -4.26 4.38
C ALA A 36 -2.09 -5.20 3.27
N HIS A 37 -1.17 -4.74 2.41
CA HIS A 37 -0.55 -5.56 1.36
C HIS A 37 0.12 -6.86 1.87
N PRO A 38 0.75 -6.94 3.08
CA PRO A 38 1.29 -8.21 3.56
C PRO A 38 0.19 -9.25 3.81
N LEU A 39 -0.98 -8.81 4.31
CA LEU A 39 -2.15 -9.67 4.46
C LEU A 39 -2.59 -10.20 3.09
N VAL A 40 -2.66 -9.33 2.07
CA VAL A 40 -3.03 -9.75 0.71
C VAL A 40 -2.05 -10.76 0.13
N ILE A 41 -0.75 -10.61 0.36
CA ILE A 41 0.25 -11.60 -0.06
C ILE A 41 -0.03 -12.95 0.59
N VAL A 42 -0.30 -13.00 1.90
CA VAL A 42 -0.60 -14.25 2.61
C VAL A 42 -1.88 -14.91 2.11
N MET A 43 -2.94 -14.12 1.88
CA MET A 43 -4.18 -14.62 1.27
C MET A 43 -3.93 -15.17 -0.14
N GLY A 44 -3.18 -14.43 -0.96
CA GLY A 44 -2.80 -14.86 -2.30
C GLY A 44 -2.02 -16.17 -2.28
N MET A 45 -1.07 -16.33 -1.35
CA MET A 45 -0.36 -17.59 -1.12
C MET A 45 -1.33 -18.73 -0.75
N ALA A 46 -2.26 -18.49 0.17
CA ALA A 46 -3.24 -19.50 0.59
C ALA A 46 -4.12 -19.98 -0.57
N VAL A 47 -4.59 -19.04 -1.41
CA VAL A 47 -5.48 -19.32 -2.54
C VAL A 47 -4.74 -19.93 -3.72
N LEU A 48 -3.53 -19.47 -4.05
CA LEU A 48 -2.79 -19.88 -5.25
C LEU A 48 -1.91 -21.11 -5.04
N ALA A 49 -1.39 -21.36 -3.83
CA ALA A 49 -0.50 -22.51 -3.57
C ALA A 49 -1.07 -23.88 -3.96
N PRO A 50 -2.39 -24.15 -3.89
CA PRO A 50 -2.97 -25.40 -4.41
C PRO A 50 -2.92 -25.55 -5.93
N PHE A 51 -2.86 -24.44 -6.68
CA PHE A 51 -2.97 -24.42 -8.14
C PHE A 51 -1.67 -24.09 -8.86
N VAL A 52 -0.72 -23.43 -8.18
CA VAL A 52 0.54 -22.95 -8.75
C VAL A 52 1.69 -23.53 -7.94
N ALA A 53 2.40 -24.50 -8.51
CA ALA A 53 3.44 -25.26 -7.81
C ALA A 53 4.60 -24.39 -7.29
N GLN A 54 4.87 -23.25 -7.93
CA GLN A 54 5.90 -22.30 -7.52
C GLN A 54 5.50 -21.42 -6.32
N VAL A 55 4.22 -21.40 -5.95
CA VAL A 55 3.72 -20.62 -4.81
C VAL A 55 3.74 -21.49 -3.55
N ARG A 56 4.57 -21.12 -2.58
CA ARG A 56 4.60 -21.81 -1.29
C ARG A 56 3.31 -21.59 -0.51
N ARG A 57 2.95 -22.56 0.34
CA ARG A 57 1.87 -22.38 1.32
C ARG A 57 2.29 -21.37 2.40
N PRO A 58 1.33 -20.61 2.95
CA PRO A 58 1.61 -19.74 4.09
C PRO A 58 2.01 -20.57 5.31
N LEU A 59 2.97 -20.06 6.06
CA LEU A 59 3.42 -20.65 7.32
C LEU A 59 2.37 -20.43 8.40
N LYS A 60 2.36 -21.29 9.42
CA LYS A 60 1.43 -21.17 10.57
C LYS A 60 1.46 -19.77 11.19
N ALA A 61 2.65 -19.18 11.37
CA ALA A 61 2.79 -17.84 11.93
C ALA A 61 2.21 -16.74 11.01
N GLU A 62 2.36 -16.87 9.70
CA GLU A 62 1.75 -15.96 8.72
C GLU A 62 0.23 -16.09 8.73
N THR A 63 -0.30 -17.32 8.82
CA THR A 63 -1.74 -17.57 8.94
C THR A 63 -2.31 -17.00 10.24
N VAL A 64 -1.62 -17.17 11.37
CA VAL A 64 -2.04 -16.58 12.66
C VAL A 64 -2.05 -15.05 12.58
N GLY A 65 -0.99 -14.45 12.03
CA GLY A 65 -0.93 -13.01 11.81
C GLY A 65 -2.08 -12.51 10.92
N ALA A 66 -2.38 -13.24 9.84
CA ALA A 66 -3.49 -12.91 8.94
C ALA A 66 -4.86 -12.97 9.65
N VAL A 67 -5.10 -13.98 10.49
CA VAL A 67 -6.33 -14.08 11.30
C VAL A 67 -6.44 -12.90 12.25
N ILE A 68 -5.35 -12.52 12.92
CA ILE A 68 -5.32 -11.33 13.79
C ILE A 68 -5.65 -10.07 12.98
N CYS A 69 -5.12 -9.92 11.77
CA CYS A 69 -5.47 -8.81 10.88
C CYS A 69 -6.96 -8.75 10.59
N PHE A 70 -7.59 -9.88 10.24
CA PHE A 70 -9.02 -9.92 9.96
C PHE A 70 -9.88 -9.57 11.17
N VAL A 71 -9.48 -10.04 12.35
CA VAL A 71 -10.15 -9.65 13.60
C VAL A 71 -10.02 -8.14 13.81
N GLY A 72 -8.81 -7.58 13.68
CA GLY A 72 -8.57 -6.14 13.81
C GLY A 72 -9.37 -5.31 12.80
N ALA A 73 -9.36 -5.72 11.53
CA ALA A 73 -10.17 -5.11 10.47
C ALA A 73 -11.66 -5.14 10.80
N GLY A 74 -12.19 -6.28 11.24
CA GLY A 74 -13.59 -6.40 11.66
C GLY A 74 -13.95 -5.49 12.83
N VAL A 75 -13.04 -5.33 13.81
CA VAL A 75 -13.23 -4.39 14.92
C VAL A 75 -13.21 -2.94 14.43
N THR A 76 -12.29 -2.58 13.53
CA THR A 76 -12.24 -1.23 12.94
C THR A 76 -13.54 -0.87 12.21
N LEU A 77 -14.15 -1.83 11.51
CA LEU A 77 -15.42 -1.62 10.81
C LEU A 77 -16.61 -1.35 11.74
N LEU A 78 -16.50 -1.58 13.04
CA LEU A 78 -17.55 -1.21 14.00
C LEU A 78 -17.73 0.32 14.14
N ASP A 79 -16.72 1.09 13.75
CA ASP A 79 -16.78 2.56 13.67
C ASP A 79 -17.24 3.06 12.30
N THR A 80 -17.78 2.19 11.42
CA THR A 80 -18.43 2.63 10.18
C THR A 80 -19.56 3.61 10.50
N GLY A 81 -19.56 4.76 9.83
CA GLY A 81 -20.50 5.87 10.07
C GLY A 81 -20.05 6.83 11.16
N SER A 82 -18.88 6.62 11.77
CA SER A 82 -18.28 7.61 12.68
C SER A 82 -17.49 8.68 11.92
N ASP A 83 -17.51 9.88 12.48
CA ASP A 83 -16.79 11.03 11.93
C ASP A 83 -15.33 11.03 12.38
N GLN A 84 -14.44 11.41 11.48
CA GLN A 84 -13.05 11.76 11.76
C GLN A 84 -12.70 13.01 10.95
N GLY A 85 -12.80 14.17 11.62
CA GLY A 85 -12.71 15.47 10.95
C GLY A 85 -13.92 15.68 10.04
N ASP A 86 -13.67 16.09 8.79
CA ASP A 86 -14.71 16.29 7.79
C ASP A 86 -15.10 15.01 7.02
N GLN A 87 -14.52 13.86 7.38
CA GLN A 87 -14.74 12.58 6.70
C GLN A 87 -15.49 11.60 7.58
N ILE A 88 -16.26 10.71 6.93
CA ILE A 88 -17.05 9.66 7.59
C ILE A 88 -16.47 8.30 7.19
N ALA A 89 -16.33 7.39 8.15
CA ALA A 89 -15.85 6.04 7.85
C ALA A 89 -16.91 5.27 7.06
N THR A 90 -16.55 4.74 5.89
CA THR A 90 -17.49 3.93 5.09
C THR A 90 -16.87 2.62 4.62
N VAL A 91 -17.70 1.58 4.55
CA VAL A 91 -17.28 0.27 4.02
C VAL A 91 -16.87 0.38 2.54
N TYR A 92 -17.48 1.29 1.78
CA TYR A 92 -17.14 1.50 0.37
C TYR A 92 -15.74 2.06 0.21
N GLY A 93 -15.39 3.14 0.94
CA GLY A 93 -14.05 3.68 0.96
C GLY A 93 -13.02 2.68 1.51
N ASP A 94 -13.37 1.92 2.54
CA ASP A 94 -12.50 0.87 3.10
C ASP A 94 -12.23 -0.24 2.07
N ALA A 95 -13.25 -0.63 1.29
CA ALA A 95 -13.10 -1.60 0.21
C ALA A 95 -12.23 -1.05 -0.93
N LEU A 96 -12.33 0.24 -1.27
CA LEU A 96 -11.43 0.90 -2.24
C LEU A 96 -9.98 0.90 -1.75
N ALA A 97 -9.76 1.24 -0.48
CA ALA A 97 -8.43 1.22 0.13
C ALA A 97 -7.83 -0.20 0.12
N PHE A 98 -8.64 -1.21 0.46
CA PHE A 98 -8.20 -2.60 0.39
C PHE A 98 -7.94 -3.08 -1.04
N ALA A 99 -8.77 -2.67 -2.00
CA ALA A 99 -8.54 -2.96 -3.42
C ALA A 99 -7.21 -2.35 -3.90
N ALA A 100 -6.88 -1.14 -3.45
CA ALA A 100 -5.58 -0.54 -3.70
C ALA A 100 -4.43 -1.42 -3.16
N ALA A 101 -4.57 -2.01 -1.97
CA ALA A 101 -3.59 -2.98 -1.45
C ALA A 101 -3.46 -4.23 -2.34
N VAL A 102 -4.54 -4.69 -2.96
CA VAL A 102 -4.48 -5.81 -3.93
C VAL A 102 -3.70 -5.42 -5.18
N PHE A 103 -3.96 -4.23 -5.74
CA PHE A 103 -3.25 -3.75 -6.92
C PHE A 103 -1.77 -3.51 -6.66
N VAL A 104 -1.39 -3.00 -5.49
CA VAL A 104 0.03 -2.81 -5.15
C VAL A 104 0.77 -4.14 -5.06
N VAL A 105 0.11 -5.22 -4.62
CA VAL A 105 0.70 -6.57 -4.60
C VAL A 105 0.98 -7.04 -6.03
N GLY A 106 0.06 -6.81 -6.96
CA GLY A 106 0.27 -7.10 -8.38
C GLY A 106 1.50 -6.35 -8.94
N TYR A 107 1.61 -5.05 -8.63
CA TYR A 107 2.78 -4.24 -8.97
C TYR A 107 4.08 -4.81 -8.35
N ILE A 108 4.08 -5.15 -7.06
CA ILE A 108 5.24 -5.71 -6.35
C ILE A 108 5.68 -7.05 -6.96
N VAL A 109 4.75 -7.95 -7.26
CA VAL A 109 5.04 -9.27 -7.83
C VAL A 109 5.71 -9.11 -9.20
N VAL A 110 5.16 -8.26 -10.07
CA VAL A 110 5.76 -8.01 -11.38
C VAL A 110 7.11 -7.30 -11.27
N GLY A 111 7.22 -6.35 -10.35
CA GLY A 111 8.47 -5.66 -10.03
C GLY A 111 9.56 -6.62 -9.56
N ARG A 112 9.23 -7.60 -8.72
CA ARG A 112 10.18 -8.63 -8.28
C ARG A 112 10.73 -9.43 -9.44
N ILE A 113 9.94 -9.71 -10.48
CA ILE A 113 10.39 -10.44 -11.68
C ILE A 113 11.29 -9.56 -12.53
N LEU A 114 10.85 -8.35 -12.88
CA LEU A 114 11.56 -7.48 -13.82
C LEU A 114 12.85 -6.89 -13.23
N ARG A 115 12.87 -6.56 -11.93
CA ARG A 115 14.05 -6.00 -11.26
C ARG A 115 15.19 -6.99 -11.03
N THR A 116 15.03 -8.27 -11.37
CA THR A 116 16.15 -9.23 -11.35
C THR A 116 17.21 -8.91 -12.42
N TRP A 117 16.81 -8.27 -13.53
CA TRP A 117 17.70 -7.94 -14.64
C TRP A 117 17.58 -6.47 -15.10
N MET A 118 16.52 -5.75 -14.72
CA MET A 118 16.34 -4.33 -15.04
C MET A 118 16.82 -3.42 -13.90
N PRO A 119 17.66 -2.41 -14.17
CA PRO A 119 17.98 -1.36 -13.20
C PRO A 119 16.72 -0.60 -12.75
N ILE A 120 16.72 -0.12 -11.50
CA ILE A 120 15.55 0.50 -10.86
C ILE A 120 14.92 1.64 -11.68
N PHE A 121 15.73 2.57 -12.22
CA PHE A 121 15.20 3.69 -13.01
C PHE A 121 14.62 3.26 -14.35
N VAL A 122 15.22 2.25 -14.99
CA VAL A 122 14.77 1.69 -16.27
C VAL A 122 13.45 0.94 -16.11
N TYR A 123 13.17 0.41 -14.91
CA TYR A 123 11.87 -0.17 -14.56
C TYR A 123 10.86 0.89 -14.09
N ALA A 124 11.25 1.76 -13.15
CA ALA A 124 10.34 2.69 -12.49
C ALA A 124 9.76 3.71 -13.46
N PHE A 125 10.60 4.36 -14.29
CA PHE A 125 10.16 5.41 -15.21
C PHE A 125 9.03 4.98 -16.15
N PRO A 126 9.15 3.89 -16.96
CA PRO A 126 8.07 3.49 -17.85
C PRO A 126 6.82 3.05 -17.08
N VAL A 127 6.97 2.39 -15.93
CA VAL A 127 5.83 1.93 -15.12
C VAL A 127 5.05 3.11 -14.54
N THR A 128 5.74 4.12 -14.00
CA THR A 128 5.11 5.36 -13.53
C THR A 128 4.51 6.17 -14.66
N LEU A 129 5.14 6.21 -15.83
CA LEU A 129 4.60 6.90 -17.02
C LEU A 129 3.31 6.25 -17.50
N ILE A 130 3.28 4.92 -17.62
CA ILE A 130 2.06 4.17 -17.95
C ILE A 130 0.99 4.44 -16.89
N GLY A 131 1.36 4.41 -15.61
CA GLY A 131 0.45 4.71 -14.51
C GLY A 131 -0.18 6.09 -14.62
N ALA A 132 0.64 7.11 -14.84
CA ALA A 132 0.21 8.50 -14.99
C ALA A 132 -0.70 8.70 -16.21
N LEU A 133 -0.39 8.09 -17.35
CA LEU A 133 -1.23 8.17 -18.55
C LEU A 133 -2.59 7.49 -18.34
N LEU A 134 -2.61 6.31 -17.72
CA LEU A 134 -3.87 5.62 -17.42
C LEU A 134 -4.72 6.37 -16.40
N LEU A 135 -4.10 6.95 -15.37
CA LEU A 135 -4.80 7.82 -14.42
C LEU A 135 -5.34 9.08 -15.07
N LEU A 136 -4.57 9.75 -15.93
CA LEU A 136 -5.02 10.93 -16.66
C LEU A 136 -6.26 10.61 -17.51
N VAL A 137 -6.24 9.49 -18.23
CA VAL A 137 -7.39 9.02 -19.02
C VAL A 137 -8.56 8.67 -18.09
N GLY A 138 -8.30 7.97 -16.98
CA GLY A 138 -9.33 7.61 -16.00
C GLY A 138 -10.00 8.83 -15.39
N SER A 139 -9.22 9.82 -14.94
CA SER A 139 -9.71 11.08 -14.41
C SER A 139 -10.52 11.85 -15.44
N TRP A 140 -10.16 11.82 -16.73
CA TRP A 140 -10.96 12.48 -17.77
C TRP A 140 -12.39 11.92 -17.88
N PHE A 141 -12.59 10.63 -17.60
CA PHE A 141 -13.91 10.01 -17.63
C PHE A 141 -14.65 10.07 -16.30
N MET A 142 -13.92 10.08 -15.17
CA MET A 142 -14.50 9.96 -13.83
C MET A 142 -14.63 11.29 -13.10
N GLU A 143 -13.79 12.28 -13.41
CA GLU A 143 -13.74 13.58 -12.74
C GLU A 143 -14.27 14.68 -13.67
N PRO A 144 -15.51 15.16 -13.47
CA PRO A 144 -16.11 16.20 -14.32
C PRO A 144 -15.29 17.50 -14.35
N THR A 145 -14.61 17.81 -13.24
CA THR A 145 -13.83 19.03 -13.06
C THR A 145 -12.46 18.99 -13.76
N LEU A 146 -12.00 17.82 -14.24
CA LEU A 146 -10.71 17.76 -14.93
C LEU A 146 -10.70 18.62 -16.20
N ALA A 147 -11.85 18.78 -16.85
CA ALA A 147 -12.00 19.67 -18.01
C ALA A 147 -11.65 21.14 -17.68
N ASP A 148 -11.87 21.57 -16.43
CA ASP A 148 -11.59 22.93 -15.97
C ASP A 148 -10.09 23.17 -15.74
N PHE A 149 -9.37 22.15 -15.28
CA PHE A 149 -7.92 22.23 -15.00
C PHE A 149 -7.05 21.85 -16.20
N GLY A 150 -7.55 20.96 -17.07
CA GLY A 150 -6.79 20.37 -18.17
C GLY A 150 -5.68 19.40 -17.71
N ALA A 151 -5.07 18.69 -18.66
CA ALA A 151 -4.07 17.65 -18.39
C ALA A 151 -2.77 18.16 -17.70
N VAL A 152 -2.55 19.48 -17.75
CA VAL A 152 -1.38 20.16 -17.16
C VAL A 152 -1.78 21.17 -16.09
N GLY A 153 -3.01 21.10 -15.56
CA GLY A 153 -3.49 22.03 -14.53
C GLY A 153 -2.67 22.04 -13.25
N TRP A 154 -1.93 20.97 -12.97
CA TRP A 154 -0.99 20.88 -11.85
C TRP A 154 0.19 21.87 -11.95
N VAL A 155 0.44 22.49 -13.12
CA VAL A 155 1.46 23.52 -13.32
C VAL A 155 1.03 24.88 -12.77
N ASP A 156 -0.26 25.06 -12.48
CA ASP A 156 -0.76 26.31 -11.88
C ASP A 156 0.01 26.63 -10.60
N PRO A 157 0.47 27.88 -10.39
CA PRO A 157 1.23 28.28 -9.20
C PRO A 157 0.56 27.95 -7.87
N VAL A 158 -0.77 27.84 -7.83
CA VAL A 158 -1.53 27.46 -6.62
C VAL A 158 -1.30 26.00 -6.26
N TYR A 159 -1.24 25.10 -7.24
CA TYR A 159 -1.13 23.65 -7.03
C TYR A 159 0.30 23.12 -7.10
N LEU A 160 1.16 23.80 -7.87
CA LEU A 160 2.52 23.37 -8.17
C LEU A 160 3.35 23.06 -6.91
N PRO A 161 3.33 23.86 -5.81
CA PRO A 161 4.11 23.56 -4.61
C PRO A 161 3.70 22.24 -3.95
N THR A 162 2.40 21.99 -3.81
CA THR A 162 1.85 20.77 -3.20
C THR A 162 2.10 19.56 -4.09
N PHE A 163 1.95 19.72 -5.41
CA PHE A 163 2.25 18.67 -6.37
C PHE A 163 3.73 18.27 -6.35
N LEU A 164 4.64 19.26 -6.33
CA LEU A 164 6.08 19.02 -6.21
C LEU A 164 6.43 18.39 -4.86
N ALA A 165 5.80 18.80 -3.77
CA ALA A 165 5.99 18.17 -2.47
C ALA A 165 5.59 16.68 -2.52
N LEU A 166 4.44 16.33 -3.09
CA LEU A 166 4.04 14.93 -3.26
C LEU A 166 5.03 14.16 -4.14
N ALA A 167 5.43 14.72 -5.29
CA ALA A 167 6.36 14.08 -6.21
C ALA A 167 7.74 13.82 -5.57
N VAL A 168 8.26 14.78 -4.80
CA VAL A 168 9.59 14.69 -4.18
C VAL A 168 9.54 13.85 -2.91
N PHE A 169 8.64 14.14 -1.97
CA PHE A 169 8.60 13.47 -0.67
C PHE A 169 7.99 12.07 -0.77
N ALA A 170 6.78 11.95 -1.30
CA ALA A 170 6.12 10.65 -1.41
C ALA A 170 6.72 9.80 -2.55
N GLY A 171 6.92 10.40 -3.72
CA GLY A 171 7.46 9.70 -4.89
C GLY A 171 8.95 9.37 -4.76
N LEU A 172 9.81 10.38 -4.84
CA LEU A 172 11.25 10.16 -4.96
C LEU A 172 11.89 9.71 -3.64
N LEU A 173 11.67 10.44 -2.54
CA LEU A 173 12.26 10.15 -1.24
C LEU A 173 11.67 8.89 -0.61
N GLY A 174 10.36 8.66 -0.73
CA GLY A 174 9.73 7.43 -0.27
C GLY A 174 10.39 6.20 -0.89
N HIS A 175 10.32 6.05 -2.21
CA HIS A 175 10.84 4.85 -2.88
C HIS A 175 12.38 4.75 -2.90
N THR A 176 13.09 5.86 -3.10
CA THR A 176 14.56 5.86 -3.18
C THR A 176 15.18 5.80 -1.79
N GLY A 177 14.60 6.49 -0.82
CA GLY A 177 15.01 6.46 0.58
C GLY A 177 14.84 5.09 1.20
N LEU A 178 13.66 4.46 1.04
CA LEU A 178 13.43 3.10 1.55
C LEU A 178 14.41 2.08 0.95
N ASN A 179 14.66 2.14 -0.36
CA ASN A 179 15.65 1.28 -1.01
C ASN A 179 17.08 1.56 -0.52
N THR A 180 17.41 2.81 -0.17
CA THR A 180 18.72 3.17 0.40
C THR A 180 18.87 2.64 1.83
N CYS A 181 17.81 2.74 2.64
CA CYS A 181 17.80 2.20 4.01
C CYS A 181 18.07 0.69 4.04
N LEU A 182 17.55 -0.07 3.06
CA LEU A 182 17.82 -1.51 2.95
C LEU A 182 19.29 -1.87 2.79
N ARG A 183 20.15 -0.93 2.38
CA ARG A 183 21.60 -1.14 2.33
C ARG A 183 22.26 -1.17 3.71
N TYR A 184 21.69 -0.47 4.70
CA TYR A 184 22.30 -0.25 6.01
C TYR A 184 21.50 -0.80 7.18
N ILE A 185 20.21 -1.06 6.96
CA ILE A 185 19.24 -1.48 7.97
C ILE A 185 18.64 -2.81 7.52
N SER A 186 18.37 -3.71 8.46
CA SER A 186 17.76 -5.01 8.15
C SER A 186 16.42 -4.84 7.42
N PRO A 187 16.09 -5.69 6.43
CA PRO A 187 14.82 -5.61 5.72
C PRO A 187 13.61 -5.67 6.65
N LEU A 188 13.69 -6.47 7.72
CA LEU A 188 12.65 -6.55 8.75
C LEU A 188 12.30 -5.17 9.34
N VAL A 189 13.32 -4.41 9.75
CA VAL A 189 13.12 -3.08 10.35
C VAL A 189 12.53 -2.11 9.33
N VAL A 190 12.96 -2.16 8.07
CA VAL A 190 12.39 -1.32 7.01
C VAL A 190 10.92 -1.68 6.78
N SER A 191 10.58 -2.97 6.68
CA SER A 191 9.20 -3.42 6.49
C SER A 191 8.28 -3.07 7.67
N ILE A 192 8.75 -3.23 8.92
CA ILE A 192 8.00 -2.79 10.10
C ILE A 192 7.80 -1.27 10.08
N SER A 193 8.83 -0.50 9.71
CA SER A 193 8.73 0.96 9.62
C SER A 193 7.68 1.41 8.59
N VAL A 194 7.65 0.77 7.41
CA VAL A 194 6.60 1.03 6.40
C VAL A 194 5.23 0.61 6.92
N THR A 195 5.14 -0.51 7.63
CA THR A 195 3.87 -0.97 8.22
C THR A 195 3.30 0.07 9.19
N MET A 196 4.11 0.91 9.83
CA MET A 196 3.66 1.98 10.73
C MET A 196 3.05 3.20 10.03
N GLU A 197 2.99 3.22 8.71
CA GLU A 197 2.40 4.32 7.93
C GLU A 197 1.00 4.75 8.40
N PRO A 198 0.06 3.86 8.75
CA PRO A 198 -1.25 4.28 9.27
C PRO A 198 -1.17 5.05 10.57
N VAL A 199 -0.24 4.68 11.46
CA VAL A 199 -0.06 5.35 12.75
C VAL A 199 0.55 6.73 12.51
N LEU A 200 1.64 6.81 11.75
CA LEU A 200 2.33 8.07 11.48
C LEU A 200 1.48 9.02 10.64
N GLY A 201 0.84 8.52 9.58
CA GLY A 201 -0.04 9.29 8.72
C GLY A 201 -1.26 9.83 9.47
N SER A 202 -1.87 9.04 10.36
CA SER A 202 -2.98 9.52 11.19
C SER A 202 -2.54 10.59 12.19
N ILE A 203 -1.35 10.46 12.80
CA ILE A 203 -0.80 11.49 13.70
C ILE A 203 -0.50 12.78 12.92
N ILE A 204 0.11 12.68 11.74
CA ILE A 204 0.39 13.84 10.88
C ILE A 204 -0.91 14.51 10.45
N GLY A 205 -1.91 13.74 10.02
CA GLY A 205 -3.23 14.23 9.66
C GLY A 205 -3.89 15.00 10.80
N TRP A 206 -3.86 14.43 12.00
CA TRP A 206 -4.44 15.05 13.18
C TRP A 206 -3.71 16.35 13.59
N VAL A 207 -2.37 16.35 13.60
CA VAL A 207 -1.58 17.49 14.08
C VAL A 207 -1.52 18.65 13.07
N PHE A 208 -1.44 18.35 11.78
CA PHE A 208 -1.16 19.35 10.74
C PHE A 208 -2.36 19.67 9.84
N PHE A 209 -3.35 18.78 9.76
CA PHE A 209 -4.47 18.88 8.81
C PHE A 209 -5.84 18.78 9.47
N ASP A 210 -5.90 18.81 10.81
CA ASP A 210 -7.12 18.78 11.62
C ASP A 210 -8.09 17.65 11.24
N THR A 211 -7.55 16.49 10.83
CA THR A 211 -8.38 15.35 10.41
C THR A 211 -9.13 14.69 11.57
N GLY A 212 -9.05 15.21 12.80
CA GLY A 212 -9.65 14.60 13.97
C GLY A 212 -8.99 13.28 14.43
N VAL A 213 -9.43 12.82 15.60
CA VAL A 213 -8.94 11.59 16.23
C VAL A 213 -9.81 10.41 15.77
N PRO A 214 -9.23 9.25 15.42
CA PRO A 214 -10.01 8.09 15.03
C PRO A 214 -10.92 7.61 16.16
N GLY A 215 -12.06 7.02 15.79
CA GLY A 215 -13.02 6.43 16.71
C GLY A 215 -12.41 5.39 17.65
N PHE A 216 -13.16 5.01 18.68
CA PHE A 216 -12.67 4.06 19.69
C PHE A 216 -12.40 2.67 19.10
N TRP A 217 -13.31 2.16 18.28
CA TRP A 217 -13.18 0.85 17.64
C TRP A 217 -12.13 0.88 16.54
N THR A 218 -11.95 1.99 15.80
CA THR A 218 -10.86 2.18 14.85
C THR A 218 -9.51 2.14 15.54
N ARG A 219 -9.37 2.76 16.72
CA ARG A 219 -8.11 2.68 17.49
C ARG A 219 -7.82 1.27 17.98
N LEU A 220 -8.82 0.61 18.57
CA LEU A 220 -8.66 -0.76 19.08
C LEU A 220 -8.40 -1.75 17.95
N GLY A 221 -9.25 -1.75 16.93
CA GLY A 221 -9.17 -2.61 15.76
C GLY A 221 -7.92 -2.33 14.93
N GLY A 222 -7.57 -1.06 14.75
CA GLY A 222 -6.34 -0.64 14.08
C GLY A 222 -5.09 -1.17 14.78
N LEU A 223 -5.00 -1.07 16.12
CA LEU A 223 -3.87 -1.66 16.87
C LEU A 223 -3.79 -3.18 16.70
N VAL A 224 -4.92 -3.87 16.75
CA VAL A 224 -4.99 -5.33 16.54
C VAL A 224 -4.58 -5.69 15.10
N LEU A 225 -5.09 -4.96 14.11
CA LEU A 225 -4.77 -5.14 12.69
C LEU A 225 -3.27 -4.97 12.47
N MET A 226 -2.69 -3.90 13.01
CA MET A 226 -1.27 -3.58 12.90
C MET A 226 -0.38 -4.63 13.57
N ALA A 227 -0.80 -5.16 14.73
CA ALA A 227 -0.10 -6.27 15.38
C ALA A 227 -0.13 -7.54 14.52
N GLY A 228 -1.25 -7.83 13.87
CA GLY A 228 -1.38 -8.91 12.89
C GLY A 228 -0.43 -8.71 11.70
N LEU A 229 -0.38 -7.50 11.13
CA LEU A 229 0.49 -7.18 10.00
C LEU A 229 1.96 -7.32 10.37
N CYS A 230 2.37 -6.81 11.54
CA CYS A 230 3.72 -6.98 12.05
C CYS A 230 4.06 -8.46 12.23
N THR A 231 3.12 -9.27 12.71
CA THR A 231 3.30 -10.73 12.86
C THR A 231 3.53 -11.39 11.51
N VAL A 232 2.76 -11.03 10.48
CA VAL A 232 2.95 -11.51 9.10
C VAL A 232 4.33 -11.13 8.58
N VAL A 233 4.69 -9.85 8.67
CA VAL A 233 5.98 -9.33 8.18
C VAL A 233 7.16 -10.03 8.84
N VAL A 234 7.14 -10.17 10.18
CA VAL A 234 8.18 -10.87 10.93
C VAL A 234 8.26 -12.35 10.53
N ALA A 235 7.12 -13.02 10.37
CA ALA A 235 7.09 -14.42 9.98
C ALA A 235 7.63 -14.65 8.56
N SER A 236 7.23 -13.82 7.61
CA SER A 236 7.71 -13.90 6.22
C SER A 236 9.20 -13.64 6.11
N GLU A 237 9.74 -12.70 6.87
CA GLU A 237 11.18 -12.39 6.85
C GLU A 237 12.03 -13.46 7.56
N ARG A 238 11.52 -14.06 8.64
CA ARG A 238 12.20 -15.22 9.24
C ARG A 238 12.27 -16.41 8.27
N ALA A 239 11.22 -16.60 7.47
CA ALA A 239 11.19 -17.63 6.46
C ALA A 239 12.25 -17.41 5.37
N SER A 240 12.33 -16.18 4.84
CA SER A 240 13.31 -15.82 3.81
C SER A 240 14.76 -16.00 4.29
N LEU A 241 15.06 -15.60 5.54
CA LEU A 241 16.38 -15.79 6.15
C LEU A 241 16.73 -17.26 6.36
N THR A 242 15.75 -18.09 6.75
CA THR A 242 15.97 -19.54 6.95
C THR A 242 16.26 -20.23 5.61
N GLU A 243 15.51 -19.89 4.56
CA GLU A 243 15.76 -20.39 3.20
C GLU A 243 17.14 -19.98 2.69
N ALA A 244 17.56 -18.72 2.88
CA ALA A 244 18.88 -18.24 2.49
C ALA A 244 20.02 -18.96 3.24
N ASN A 245 19.87 -19.20 4.54
CA ASN A 245 20.87 -19.91 5.34
C ASN A 245 21.04 -21.36 4.89
N ASN A 246 19.94 -22.05 4.56
CA ASN A 246 19.99 -23.43 4.08
C ASN A 246 20.66 -23.55 2.70
N GLN A 247 20.54 -22.53 1.83
CA GLN A 247 21.23 -22.49 0.54
C GLN A 247 22.74 -22.28 0.68
N ASN A 248 23.17 -21.49 1.67
CA ASN A 248 24.58 -21.18 1.90
C ASN A 248 25.32 -22.25 2.72
N ASN A 249 24.61 -23.18 3.34
CA ASN A 249 25.19 -24.25 4.13
C ASN A 249 24.44 -25.59 3.87
N PRO A 250 24.58 -26.17 2.66
CA PRO A 250 23.94 -27.44 2.35
C PRO A 250 24.58 -28.53 3.22
N SER A 251 23.79 -29.07 4.15
CA SER A 251 24.14 -30.21 4.99
C SER A 251 24.48 -31.45 4.18
#